data_AF-M1D206-F1
#
_entry.id   AF-M1D206-F1
#
_cell.length_a   1.000
_cell.length_b   1.000
_cell.length_c   1.000
_cell.angle_alpha   90.00
_cell.angle_beta   90.00
_cell.angle_gamma   90.00
#
_symmetry.space_group_name_H-M   'P 1'
#
loop_
_entity.id
_entity.type
_entity.pdbx_description
1 polymer ?
#
loop_
_entity_poly.entity_id
_entity_poly.type
_entity_poly.pdbx_seq_one_letter_code
_entity_poly.pdbx_strand_id
1 'polypeptide(L)'
;MATILTLNPLAIRLFSSNSQRYSCYLHRTMRIGQAGIHFQTNYPVSFMGFLQFSKRRNFICAVSKDAEESFKKTVEVDRLIDTLREASDKELPQIVVENVLAFNESFWIRLAARADTCKSDDDKEDYEELALTVMSIVDRLVHKTNEKIEASTDVLKAILKPVIDEVEEISWPLRDPEALSLMEKEINQREQEGQLDEGFLAEVNAQLRQATKDGDKPGLEAMLQKVLQLYASRVLSKRSYAKKGNEVLKAEQFLETIIKAPEEVWNKLLLDGMTLGKGDISPEELYTVIKKRMERTLIRTEGGSYQQRVLIEYLKGIESRAGEIVRVLQG
;
A
#
# COMPACT_ATOMS: atom_id res chain seq x y z
N MET A 1 26.48 -11.90 49.24
CA MET A 1 26.08 -10.72 50.03
C MET A 1 25.88 -9.60 49.05
N ALA A 2 24.63 -9.30 48.66
CA ALA A 2 23.85 -8.19 49.23
C ALA A 2 24.68 -6.88 49.16
N THR A 3 24.27 -5.85 48.42
CA THR A 3 23.03 -5.11 48.67
C THR A 3 22.60 -4.28 47.44
N ILE A 4 21.28 -4.26 47.25
CA ILE A 4 20.46 -3.42 46.37
C ILE A 4 20.49 -1.95 46.82
N LEU A 5 20.24 -1.00 45.92
CA LEU A 5 19.33 0.18 46.05
C LEU A 5 19.63 1.12 44.86
N THR A 6 18.79 1.18 43.83
CA THR A 6 17.65 2.11 43.61
C THR A 6 17.89 2.84 42.29
N LEU A 7 17.26 2.36 41.21
CA LEU A 7 17.06 3.13 39.98
C LEU A 7 15.56 3.43 39.88
N ASN A 8 15.21 4.70 40.07
CA ASN A 8 13.94 5.24 39.59
C ASN A 8 14.01 5.38 38.06
N PRO A 9 12.87 5.25 37.35
CA PRO A 9 12.83 5.13 35.91
C PRO A 9 12.95 6.51 35.27
N LEU A 10 13.94 6.70 34.39
CA LEU A 10 13.96 7.82 33.45
C LEU A 10 13.66 7.29 32.04
N ALA A 11 12.38 7.42 31.74
CA ALA A 11 11.73 7.61 30.46
C ALA A 11 12.59 7.49 29.19
N ILE A 12 12.18 6.50 28.39
CA ILE A 12 12.33 6.38 26.95
C ILE A 12 12.14 7.75 26.26
N ARG A 13 13.12 8.15 25.45
CA ARG A 13 12.96 9.15 24.38
C ARG A 13 13.48 8.57 23.08
N LEU A 14 12.58 7.98 22.30
CA LEU A 14 12.70 7.93 20.84
C LEU A 14 11.76 8.99 20.29
N PHE A 15 12.26 9.71 19.28
CA PHE A 15 11.86 11.05 18.85
C PHE A 15 10.36 11.40 18.90
N SER A 16 10.06 12.46 19.65
CA SER A 16 9.02 13.44 19.31
C SER A 16 9.68 14.81 19.05
N SER A 17 9.38 15.39 17.88
CA SER A 17 9.29 16.82 17.52
C SER A 17 10.11 17.91 18.27
N ASN A 18 10.90 18.65 17.47
CA ASN A 18 11.29 20.08 17.53
C ASN A 18 12.20 20.67 18.64
N SER A 19 13.38 21.19 18.26
CA SER A 19 13.73 22.65 18.23
C SER A 19 15.23 22.98 18.45
N GLN A 20 15.84 23.52 17.40
CA GLN A 20 16.92 24.52 17.25
C GLN A 20 17.89 24.89 18.40
N ARG A 21 19.20 24.94 18.07
CA ARG A 21 20.10 26.11 18.29
C ARG A 21 21.15 26.21 17.18
N TYR A 22 21.27 27.41 16.62
CA TYR A 22 22.22 27.80 15.57
C TYR A 22 23.46 28.49 16.17
N SER A 23 24.62 28.32 15.52
CA SER A 23 25.72 29.29 15.53
C SER A 23 26.00 29.68 14.07
N CYS A 24 25.95 30.98 13.78
CA CYS A 24 25.98 31.54 12.43
C CYS A 24 27.35 32.14 12.09
N TYR A 25 27.85 31.91 10.87
CA TYR A 25 28.47 32.97 10.06
C TYR A 25 28.17 32.76 8.55
N LEU A 26 27.28 33.63 8.05
CA LEU A 26 27.21 34.28 6.73
C LEU A 26 27.63 33.52 5.45
N HIS A 27 26.66 32.95 4.73
CA HIS A 27 26.25 33.42 3.39
C HIS A 27 24.95 32.73 2.91
N ARG A 28 23.93 33.56 2.62
CA ARG A 28 22.69 33.31 1.84
C ARG A 28 21.76 32.13 2.23
N THR A 29 20.84 32.37 3.17
CA THR A 29 19.67 31.49 3.46
C THR A 29 18.41 32.29 3.82
N MET A 30 17.25 31.85 3.32
CA MET A 30 15.89 32.42 3.55
C MET A 30 15.28 31.88 4.87
N ARG A 31 14.62 32.76 5.65
CA ARG A 31 13.92 32.42 6.91
C ARG A 31 12.51 31.86 6.65
N ILE A 32 12.19 30.78 7.36
CA ILE A 32 10.84 30.21 7.52
C ILE A 32 10.26 30.77 8.83
N GLY A 33 9.10 31.43 8.74
CA GLY A 33 8.25 31.78 9.88
C GLY A 33 7.23 30.66 10.13
N GLN A 34 6.97 30.40 11.41
CA GLN A 34 6.03 29.40 11.93
C GLN A 34 4.59 29.69 11.49
N ALA A 35 3.88 28.65 11.05
CA ALA A 35 2.42 28.59 11.07
C ALA A 35 2.00 27.18 11.50
N GLY A 36 1.89 26.98 12.81
CA GLY A 36 1.17 25.86 13.38
C GLY A 36 -0.33 26.17 13.33
N ILE A 37 -1.11 25.27 12.76
CA ILE A 37 -2.57 25.33 12.78
C ILE A 37 -3.01 24.88 14.18
N HIS A 38 -3.49 25.85 14.95
CA HIS A 38 -4.19 25.64 16.20
C HIS A 38 -5.61 25.15 15.85
N PHE A 39 -5.99 23.93 16.24
CA PHE A 39 -7.41 23.61 16.38
C PHE A 39 -7.91 24.30 17.64
N GLN A 40 -8.59 25.43 17.46
CA GLN A 40 -9.37 26.07 18.50
C GLN A 40 -10.76 25.44 18.49
N THR A 41 -11.03 24.64 19.52
CA THR A 41 -12.39 24.44 20.01
C THR A 41 -12.90 25.78 20.57
N ASN A 42 -14.20 26.00 20.41
CA ASN A 42 -15.01 27.18 20.79
C ASN A 42 -15.21 28.23 19.70
N TYR A 43 -16.41 28.23 19.12
CA TYR A 43 -17.09 29.47 18.76
C TYR A 43 -18.41 29.55 19.52
N PRO A 44 -18.67 30.63 20.28
CA PRO A 44 -20.00 31.00 20.70
C PRO A 44 -20.71 31.64 19.50
N VAL A 45 -21.95 31.21 19.26
CA VAL A 45 -22.85 31.85 18.30
C VAL A 45 -23.10 33.28 18.76
N SER A 46 -22.71 34.26 17.95
CA SER A 46 -23.11 35.67 18.12
C SER A 46 -23.86 36.12 16.87
N PHE A 47 -25.14 36.41 17.10
CA PHE A 47 -26.14 36.86 16.15
C PHE A 47 -26.08 38.39 16.04
N MET A 48 -25.90 38.95 14.84
CA MET A 48 -26.50 40.22 14.34
C MET A 48 -25.66 40.86 13.22
N GLY A 49 -26.33 41.31 12.15
CA GLY A 49 -25.79 42.30 11.23
C GLY A 49 -26.43 42.32 9.84
N PHE A 50 -27.66 42.84 9.75
CA PHE A 50 -28.33 43.24 8.50
C PHE A 50 -27.42 44.02 7.54
N LEU A 51 -27.52 43.80 6.22
CA LEU A 51 -27.45 44.87 5.21
C LEU A 51 -28.01 44.46 3.83
N GLN A 52 -29.14 45.12 3.52
CA GLN A 52 -29.82 45.48 2.27
C GLN A 52 -29.32 45.05 0.88
N PHE A 53 -30.34 44.64 0.10
CA PHE A 53 -30.47 44.54 -1.36
C PHE A 53 -29.94 45.73 -2.19
N SER A 54 -29.29 45.46 -3.34
CA SER A 54 -29.57 46.23 -4.57
C SER A 54 -29.12 45.59 -5.91
N LYS A 55 -30.07 45.64 -6.84
CA LYS A 55 -30.02 45.66 -8.33
C LYS A 55 -29.30 44.54 -9.11
N ARG A 56 -30.14 43.73 -9.77
CA ARG A 56 -29.82 42.86 -10.92
C ARG A 56 -29.24 43.66 -12.08
N ARG A 57 -28.07 43.25 -12.57
CA ARG A 57 -27.61 43.48 -13.96
C ARG A 57 -27.39 42.11 -14.58
N ASN A 58 -28.14 41.77 -15.62
CA ASN A 58 -27.89 40.57 -16.41
C ASN A 58 -26.66 40.82 -17.29
N PHE A 59 -25.49 40.41 -16.80
CA PHE A 59 -24.33 40.19 -17.65
C PHE A 59 -24.39 38.75 -18.15
N ILE A 60 -24.67 38.56 -19.44
CA ILE A 60 -24.43 37.28 -20.10
C ILE A 60 -22.91 37.19 -20.31
N CYS A 61 -22.24 36.51 -19.38
CA CYS A 61 -20.82 36.22 -19.48
C CYS A 61 -20.64 34.98 -20.35
N ALA A 62 -19.70 35.02 -21.31
CA ALA A 62 -19.23 33.83 -21.96
C ALA A 62 -18.56 32.94 -20.90
N VAL A 63 -19.17 31.80 -20.61
CA VAL A 63 -18.65 30.83 -19.64
C VAL A 63 -17.30 30.35 -20.16
N SER A 64 -16.22 30.60 -19.41
CA SER A 64 -14.93 29.98 -19.69
C SER A 64 -15.05 28.48 -19.48
N LYS A 65 -14.28 27.68 -20.23
CA LYS A 65 -14.27 26.21 -20.06
C LYS A 65 -14.01 25.78 -18.61
N ASP A 66 -13.23 26.57 -17.87
CA ASP A 66 -12.94 26.33 -16.45
C ASP A 66 -14.17 26.53 -15.55
N ALA A 67 -15.05 27.46 -15.90
CA ALA A 67 -16.31 27.68 -15.18
C ALA A 67 -17.34 26.57 -15.49
N GLU A 68 -17.33 26.05 -16.72
CA GLU A 68 -18.16 24.90 -17.11
C GLU A 68 -17.74 23.62 -16.38
N GLU A 69 -16.42 23.38 -16.25
CA GLU A 69 -15.90 22.22 -15.50
C GLU A 69 -16.20 22.32 -14.00
N SER A 70 -16.04 23.51 -13.41
CA SER A 70 -16.36 23.75 -11.99
C SER A 70 -17.86 23.58 -11.70
N PHE A 71 -18.71 24.03 -12.63
CA PHE A 71 -20.15 23.82 -12.55
C PHE A 71 -20.49 22.32 -12.62
N LYS A 72 -19.89 21.58 -13.55
CA LYS A 72 -20.12 20.14 -13.69
C LYS A 72 -19.73 19.38 -12.41
N LYS A 73 -18.59 19.71 -11.80
CA LYS A 73 -18.15 19.16 -10.50
C LYS A 73 -19.17 19.45 -9.40
N THR A 74 -19.71 20.66 -9.36
CA THR A 74 -20.74 21.05 -8.37
C THR A 74 -22.02 20.22 -8.55
N VAL A 75 -22.46 20.01 -9.79
CA VAL A 75 -23.63 19.18 -10.11
C VAL A 75 -23.42 17.73 -9.69
N GLU A 76 -22.23 17.18 -9.86
CA GLU A 76 -21.90 15.82 -9.43
C GLU A 76 -21.95 15.68 -7.90
N VAL A 77 -21.42 16.68 -7.16
CA VAL A 77 -21.53 16.74 -5.70
C VAL A 77 -22.99 16.84 -5.25
N ASP A 78 -23.79 17.68 -5.90
CA ASP A 78 -25.22 17.81 -5.60
C ASP A 78 -25.97 16.48 -5.78
N ARG A 79 -25.70 15.77 -6.88
CA ARG A 79 -26.29 14.45 -7.13
C ARG A 79 -25.91 13.44 -6.05
N LEU A 80 -24.67 13.47 -5.57
CA LEU A 80 -24.22 12.60 -4.49
C LEU A 80 -24.95 12.96 -3.19
N ILE A 81 -25.10 14.24 -2.86
CA ILE A 81 -25.85 14.70 -1.68
C ILE A 81 -27.30 14.21 -1.74
N ASP A 82 -27.97 14.39 -2.89
CA ASP A 82 -29.35 13.93 -3.07
C ASP A 82 -29.45 12.40 -2.91
N THR A 83 -28.49 11.66 -3.48
CA THR A 83 -28.41 10.19 -3.36
C THR A 83 -28.22 9.74 -1.91
N LEU A 84 -27.38 10.43 -1.14
CA LEU A 84 -27.13 10.13 0.27
C LEU A 84 -28.35 10.43 1.13
N ARG A 85 -29.10 11.49 0.81
CA ARG A 85 -30.32 11.87 1.54
C ARG A 85 -31.47 10.90 1.30
N GLU A 86 -31.57 10.35 0.09
CA GLU A 86 -32.61 9.36 -0.26
C GLU A 86 -32.26 7.93 0.19
N ALA A 87 -31.01 7.69 0.58
CA ALA A 87 -30.53 6.37 0.97
C ALA A 87 -31.13 5.92 2.31
N SER A 88 -31.43 4.63 2.42
CA SER A 88 -31.78 4.02 3.70
C SER A 88 -30.54 3.81 4.59
N ASP A 89 -30.75 3.62 5.90
CA ASP A 89 -29.69 3.30 6.88
C ASP A 89 -28.79 2.11 6.48
N LYS A 90 -29.33 1.18 5.67
CA LYS A 90 -28.59 0.01 5.18
C LYS A 90 -27.74 0.32 3.95
N GLU A 91 -28.19 1.23 3.10
CA GLU A 91 -27.54 1.60 1.84
C GLU A 91 -26.50 2.70 2.03
N LEU A 92 -26.76 3.63 2.95
CA LEU A 92 -25.91 4.79 3.23
C LEU A 92 -24.44 4.39 3.47
N PRO A 93 -24.09 3.39 4.31
CA PRO A 93 -22.70 3.00 4.49
C PRO A 93 -22.03 2.51 3.21
N GLN A 94 -22.77 1.80 2.34
CA GLN A 94 -22.22 1.30 1.09
C GLN A 94 -21.94 2.43 0.10
N ILE A 95 -22.86 3.39 -0.03
CA ILE A 95 -22.69 4.57 -0.88
C ILE A 95 -21.49 5.40 -0.43
N VAL A 96 -21.31 5.55 0.89
CA VAL A 96 -20.14 6.24 1.47
C VAL A 96 -18.84 5.49 1.15
N VAL A 97 -18.80 4.15 1.26
CA VAL A 97 -17.60 3.38 0.93
C VAL A 97 -17.23 3.51 -0.56
N GLU A 98 -18.21 3.39 -1.46
CA GLU A 98 -18.00 3.45 -2.91
C GLU A 98 -17.55 4.84 -3.38
N ASN A 99 -17.93 5.89 -2.66
CA ASN A 99 -17.62 7.27 -3.00
C ASN A 99 -16.62 7.92 -2.03
N VAL A 100 -15.82 7.15 -1.29
CA VAL A 100 -14.97 7.66 -0.20
C VAL A 100 -14.07 8.85 -0.61
N LEU A 101 -13.56 8.84 -1.85
CA LEU A 101 -12.70 9.91 -2.39
C LEU A 101 -13.44 11.20 -2.73
N ALA A 102 -14.77 11.15 -2.84
CA ALA A 102 -15.61 12.32 -3.12
C ALA A 102 -15.81 13.21 -1.88
N PHE A 103 -15.62 12.68 -0.67
CA PHE A 103 -15.80 13.41 0.60
C PHE A 103 -14.60 14.31 0.96
N ASN A 104 -14.28 15.24 0.07
CA ASN A 104 -13.24 16.26 0.25
C ASN A 104 -13.85 17.59 0.75
N GLU A 105 -13.01 18.61 0.95
CA GLU A 105 -13.42 19.95 1.41
C GLU A 105 -14.59 20.53 0.60
N SER A 106 -14.59 20.35 -0.73
CA SER A 106 -15.64 20.90 -1.59
C SER A 106 -17.01 20.24 -1.37
N PHE A 107 -17.04 18.95 -1.02
CA PHE A 107 -18.27 18.26 -0.67
C PHE A 107 -18.89 18.85 0.60
N TRP A 108 -18.09 19.03 1.65
CA TRP A 108 -18.57 19.55 2.93
C TRP A 108 -19.04 21.00 2.83
N ILE A 109 -18.32 21.85 2.09
CA ILE A 109 -18.74 23.22 1.80
C ILE A 109 -20.07 23.22 1.04
N ARG A 110 -20.24 22.33 0.07
CA ARG A 110 -21.48 22.27 -0.72
C ARG A 110 -22.66 21.79 0.11
N LEU A 111 -22.46 20.80 0.98
CA LEU A 111 -23.47 20.30 1.92
C LEU A 111 -23.91 21.39 2.90
N ALA A 112 -22.97 22.14 3.46
CA ALA A 112 -23.26 23.29 4.32
C ALA A 112 -24.06 24.37 3.58
N ALA A 113 -23.65 24.71 2.35
CA ALA A 113 -24.37 25.68 1.52
C ALA A 113 -25.81 25.22 1.20
N ARG A 114 -26.06 23.90 1.09
CA ARG A 114 -27.41 23.35 0.91
C ARG A 114 -28.24 23.54 2.17
N ALA A 115 -27.69 23.20 3.34
CA ALA A 115 -28.33 23.40 4.64
C ALA A 115 -28.69 24.89 4.87
N ASP A 116 -27.81 25.83 4.53
CA ASP A 116 -28.05 27.27 4.65
C ASP A 116 -29.15 27.81 3.71
N THR A 117 -29.45 27.08 2.62
CA THR A 117 -30.50 27.45 1.66
C THR A 117 -31.86 26.81 1.95
N CYS A 118 -31.96 26.00 3.00
CA CYS A 118 -33.22 25.40 3.45
C CYS A 118 -34.22 26.47 3.91
N LYS A 119 -35.50 26.20 3.69
CA LYS A 119 -36.58 27.12 4.08
C LYS A 119 -37.19 26.79 5.44
N SER A 120 -37.15 25.53 5.85
CA SER A 120 -37.57 25.06 7.17
C SER A 120 -36.34 24.70 8.01
N ASP A 121 -36.49 24.86 9.32
CA ASP A 121 -35.49 24.40 10.28
C ASP A 121 -35.40 22.87 10.28
N ASP A 122 -36.54 22.16 10.13
CA ASP A 122 -36.58 20.70 9.99
C ASP A 122 -35.69 20.20 8.82
N ASP A 123 -35.80 20.82 7.63
CA ASP A 123 -34.96 20.43 6.47
C ASP A 123 -33.48 20.70 6.73
N LYS A 124 -33.17 21.72 7.56
CA LYS A 124 -31.79 22.05 7.94
C LYS A 124 -31.24 21.01 8.92
N GLU A 125 -32.02 20.62 9.92
CA GLU A 125 -31.67 19.56 10.87
C GLU A 125 -31.38 18.23 10.16
N ASP A 126 -32.19 17.86 9.15
CA ASP A 126 -31.96 16.67 8.31
C ASP A 126 -30.56 16.69 7.65
N TYR A 127 -30.13 17.84 7.11
CA TYR A 127 -28.80 17.95 6.48
C TYR A 127 -27.66 17.88 7.50
N GLU A 128 -27.86 18.45 8.70
CA GLU A 128 -26.88 18.37 9.79
C GLU A 128 -26.73 16.93 10.28
N GLU A 129 -27.83 16.20 10.47
CA GLU A 129 -27.81 14.77 10.84
C GLU A 129 -27.16 13.90 9.76
N LEU A 130 -27.49 14.15 8.49
CA LEU A 130 -26.86 13.47 7.36
C LEU A 130 -25.33 13.72 7.36
N ALA A 131 -24.90 14.96 7.58
CA ALA A 131 -23.48 15.31 7.64
C ALA A 131 -22.76 14.56 8.76
N LEU A 132 -23.34 14.53 9.96
CA LEU A 132 -22.81 13.81 11.12
C LEU A 132 -22.70 12.30 10.85
N THR A 133 -23.73 11.72 10.23
CA THR A 133 -23.78 10.28 9.92
C THR A 133 -22.73 9.91 8.88
N VAL A 134 -22.65 10.65 7.76
CA VAL A 134 -21.64 10.43 6.72
C VAL A 134 -20.23 10.61 7.29
N MET A 135 -20.00 11.67 8.08
CA MET A 135 -18.70 11.93 8.71
C MET A 135 -18.28 10.79 9.65
N SER A 136 -19.20 10.28 10.47
CA SER A 136 -18.95 9.14 11.37
C SER A 136 -18.56 7.87 10.60
N ILE A 137 -19.22 7.59 9.47
CA ILE A 137 -18.89 6.44 8.62
C ILE A 137 -17.50 6.61 8.00
N VAL A 138 -17.19 7.79 7.44
CA VAL A 138 -15.88 8.10 6.85
C VAL A 138 -14.77 7.99 7.90
N ASP A 139 -14.97 8.54 9.08
CA ASP A 139 -14.01 8.49 10.18
C ASP A 139 -13.70 7.04 10.60
N ARG A 140 -14.75 6.22 10.75
CA ARG A 140 -14.58 4.79 11.04
C ARG A 140 -13.82 4.06 9.93
N LEU A 141 -14.04 4.40 8.67
CA LEU A 141 -13.32 3.81 7.54
C LEU A 141 -11.84 4.20 7.54
N VAL A 142 -11.52 5.47 7.81
CA VAL A 142 -10.15 5.96 7.91
C VAL A 142 -9.43 5.26 9.06
N HIS A 143 -10.04 5.23 10.25
CA HIS A 143 -9.47 4.55 11.41
C HIS A 143 -9.18 3.07 11.14
N LYS A 144 -10.16 2.32 10.60
CA LYS A 144 -9.98 0.90 10.27
C LYS A 144 -8.93 0.67 9.20
N THR A 145 -8.80 1.59 8.24
CA THR A 145 -7.76 1.52 7.20
C THR A 145 -6.39 1.76 7.82
N ASN A 146 -6.25 2.74 8.70
CA ASN A 146 -5.00 3.04 9.39
C ASN A 146 -4.56 1.86 10.27
N GLU A 147 -5.48 1.26 11.03
CA GLU A 147 -5.20 0.05 11.82
C GLU A 147 -4.69 -1.11 10.95
N LYS A 148 -5.24 -1.29 9.74
CA LYS A 148 -4.76 -2.32 8.81
C LYS A 148 -3.37 -2.02 8.26
N ILE A 149 -3.06 -0.76 7.97
CA ILE A 149 -1.73 -0.33 7.51
C ILE A 149 -0.70 -0.55 8.62
N GLU A 150 -1.02 -0.15 9.85
CA GLU A 150 -0.18 -0.35 11.02
C GLU A 150 0.06 -1.84 11.29
N ALA A 151 -0.99 -2.67 11.26
CA ALA A 151 -0.87 -4.11 11.40
C ALA A 151 0.02 -4.74 10.32
N SER A 152 -0.15 -4.34 9.05
CA SER A 152 0.67 -4.80 7.93
C SER A 152 2.14 -4.39 8.09
N THR A 153 2.35 -3.16 8.56
CA THR A 153 3.68 -2.61 8.84
C THR A 153 4.37 -3.39 9.97
N ASP A 154 3.65 -3.74 11.03
CA ASP A 154 4.20 -4.50 12.15
C ASP A 154 4.52 -5.96 11.77
N VAL A 155 3.71 -6.58 10.90
CA VAL A 155 4.04 -7.87 10.28
C VAL A 155 5.33 -7.75 9.47
N LEU A 156 5.47 -6.71 8.64
CA LEU A 156 6.67 -6.49 7.84
C LEU A 156 7.92 -6.26 8.72
N LYS A 157 7.82 -5.43 9.76
CA LYS A 157 8.92 -5.22 10.71
C LYS A 157 9.35 -6.52 11.38
N ALA A 158 8.39 -7.38 11.75
CA ALA A 158 8.71 -8.66 12.36
C ALA A 158 9.43 -9.61 11.40
N ILE A 159 9.03 -9.63 10.12
CA ILE A 159 9.71 -10.39 9.06
C ILE A 159 11.15 -9.88 8.85
N LEU A 160 11.36 -8.55 8.87
CA LEU A 160 12.66 -7.94 8.63
C LEU A 160 13.56 -7.92 9.88
N LYS A 161 13.01 -8.12 11.08
CA LYS A 161 13.74 -8.08 12.34
C LYS A 161 15.03 -8.92 12.37
N PRO A 162 15.09 -10.15 11.81
CA PRO A 162 16.31 -10.95 11.81
C PRO A 162 17.44 -10.35 10.97
N VAL A 163 17.14 -9.42 10.07
CA VAL A 163 18.07 -8.83 9.10
C VAL A 163 18.51 -7.42 9.49
N ILE A 164 17.80 -6.77 10.41
CA ILE A 164 18.10 -5.42 10.86
C ILE A 164 19.09 -5.51 12.03
N ASP A 165 20.26 -4.87 11.88
CA ASP A 165 21.28 -4.81 12.93
C ASP A 165 20.84 -3.89 14.10
N GLU A 166 21.54 -3.94 15.24
CA GLU A 166 21.21 -3.16 16.46
C GLU A 166 21.13 -1.63 16.24
N VAL A 167 21.74 -1.13 15.15
CA VAL A 167 21.80 0.29 14.79
C VAL A 167 20.65 0.69 13.84
N GLU A 168 19.67 -0.21 13.61
CA GLU A 168 18.61 -0.05 12.60
C GLU A 168 19.14 0.19 11.17
N GLU A 169 20.41 -0.15 10.92
CA GLU A 169 21.04 -0.04 9.61
C GLU A 169 20.91 -1.37 8.87
N ILE A 170 20.55 -1.28 7.59
CA ILE A 170 20.32 -2.45 6.73
C ILE A 170 21.62 -2.77 6.02
N SER A 171 22.32 -3.81 6.48
CA SER A 171 23.52 -4.31 5.79
C SER A 171 23.10 -5.15 4.57
N TRP A 172 23.36 -4.64 3.36
CA TRP A 172 23.15 -5.38 2.12
C TRP A 172 24.45 -5.47 1.30
N PRO A 173 24.79 -6.63 0.67
CA PRO A 173 24.06 -7.89 0.64
C PRO A 173 24.04 -8.58 2.00
N LEU A 174 22.92 -9.28 2.28
CA LEU A 174 22.79 -10.17 3.43
C LEU A 174 23.89 -11.24 3.39
N ARG A 175 24.84 -11.15 4.33
CA ARG A 175 25.97 -12.08 4.42
C ARG A 175 25.71 -13.24 5.36
N ASP A 176 24.67 -13.14 6.19
CA ASP A 176 24.32 -14.16 7.18
C ASP A 176 23.21 -15.10 6.64
N PRO A 177 23.53 -16.38 6.39
CA PRO A 177 22.54 -17.39 6.02
C PRO A 177 21.52 -17.69 7.12
N GLU A 178 21.87 -17.45 8.39
CA GLU A 178 20.99 -17.72 9.54
C GLU A 178 19.83 -16.71 9.59
N ALA A 179 20.13 -15.41 9.43
CA ALA A 179 19.13 -14.35 9.29
C ALA A 179 18.11 -14.62 8.16
N LEU A 180 18.58 -15.10 7.00
CA LEU A 180 17.70 -15.48 5.88
C LEU A 180 16.79 -16.66 6.22
N SER A 181 17.32 -17.68 6.91
CA SER A 181 16.51 -18.82 7.36
C SER A 181 15.45 -18.40 8.38
N LEU A 182 15.78 -17.47 9.28
CA LEU A 182 14.82 -16.92 10.24
C LEU A 182 13.71 -16.11 9.54
N MET A 183 14.07 -15.29 8.56
CA MET A 183 13.09 -14.54 7.75
C MET A 183 12.16 -15.48 6.97
N GLU A 184 12.68 -16.55 6.38
CA GLU A 184 11.87 -17.56 5.69
C GLU A 184 10.92 -18.28 6.66
N LYS A 185 11.38 -18.62 7.86
CA LYS A 185 10.53 -19.21 8.92
C LYS A 185 9.40 -18.27 9.32
N GLU A 186 9.70 -16.98 9.50
CA GLU A 186 8.71 -15.98 9.85
C GLU A 186 7.66 -15.85 8.74
N ILE A 187 8.06 -15.73 7.47
CA ILE A 187 7.12 -15.71 6.34
C ILE A 187 6.24 -16.97 6.33
N ASN A 188 6.83 -18.15 6.52
CA ASN A 188 6.08 -19.40 6.54
C ASN A 188 5.04 -19.47 7.67
N GLN A 189 5.36 -18.92 8.85
CA GLN A 189 4.44 -18.83 9.97
C GLN A 189 3.31 -17.86 9.69
N ARG A 190 3.64 -16.62 9.28
CA ARG A 190 2.67 -15.55 8.99
C ARG A 190 1.71 -15.91 7.87
N GLU A 191 2.20 -16.65 6.88
CA GLU A 191 1.40 -17.20 5.80
C GLU A 191 0.35 -18.20 6.32
N GLN A 192 0.74 -19.09 7.25
CA GLN A 192 -0.19 -20.05 7.87
C GLN A 192 -1.23 -19.37 8.76
N GLU A 193 -0.85 -18.28 9.42
CA GLU A 193 -1.74 -17.44 10.23
C GLU A 193 -2.67 -16.55 9.38
N GLY A 194 -2.47 -16.50 8.06
CA GLY A 194 -3.27 -15.66 7.15
C GLY A 194 -2.96 -14.17 7.23
N GLN A 195 -1.80 -13.80 7.78
CA GLN A 195 -1.39 -12.39 7.97
C GLN A 195 -0.72 -11.79 6.72
N LEU A 196 -0.38 -12.61 5.72
CA LEU A 196 0.18 -12.16 4.44
C LEU A 196 -0.94 -11.93 3.41
N ASP A 197 -1.90 -11.09 3.76
CA ASP A 197 -3.07 -10.78 2.95
C ASP A 197 -2.78 -9.68 1.89
N GLU A 198 -3.81 -9.27 1.15
CA GLU A 198 -3.68 -8.20 0.15
C GLU A 198 -3.25 -6.86 0.77
N GLY A 199 -3.62 -6.58 2.03
CA GLY A 199 -3.19 -5.38 2.74
C GLY A 199 -1.68 -5.39 2.99
N PHE A 200 -1.16 -6.52 3.46
CA PHE A 200 0.28 -6.73 3.62
C PHE A 200 1.03 -6.56 2.29
N LEU A 201 0.57 -7.21 1.22
CA LEU A 201 1.23 -7.13 -0.08
C LEU A 201 1.18 -5.71 -0.67
N ALA A 202 0.08 -4.99 -0.46
CA ALA A 202 -0.05 -3.59 -0.86
C ALA A 202 0.97 -2.71 -0.13
N GLU A 203 1.14 -2.91 1.18
CA GLU A 203 2.09 -2.17 2.00
C GLU A 203 3.54 -2.42 1.56
N VAL A 204 3.93 -3.69 1.39
CA VAL A 204 5.28 -4.04 0.92
C VAL A 204 5.56 -3.42 -0.46
N ASN A 205 4.59 -3.47 -1.37
CA ASN A 205 4.72 -2.86 -2.69
C ASN A 205 4.79 -1.32 -2.62
N ALA A 206 4.05 -0.69 -1.72
CA ALA A 206 4.09 0.77 -1.53
C ALA A 206 5.47 1.21 -1.03
N GLN A 207 6.01 0.53 0.01
CA GLN A 207 7.35 0.79 0.52
C GLN A 207 8.43 0.51 -0.54
N LEU A 208 8.27 -0.54 -1.34
CA LEU A 208 9.21 -0.88 -2.41
C LEU A 208 9.27 0.23 -3.46
N ARG A 209 8.11 0.73 -3.92
CA ARG A 209 8.05 1.86 -4.86
C ARG A 209 8.68 3.11 -4.30
N GLN A 210 8.47 3.39 -3.01
CA GLN A 210 9.07 4.54 -2.34
C GLN A 210 10.60 4.41 -2.27
N ALA A 211 11.11 3.24 -1.86
CA ALA A 211 12.55 2.98 -1.81
C ALA A 211 13.22 3.11 -3.18
N THR A 212 12.60 2.58 -4.24
CA THR A 212 13.11 2.70 -5.61
C THR A 212 13.06 4.14 -6.13
N LYS A 213 12.02 4.92 -5.78
CA LYS A 213 11.90 6.31 -6.21
C LYS A 213 12.92 7.22 -5.52
N ASP A 214 13.14 7.00 -4.23
CA ASP A 214 14.07 7.80 -3.44
C ASP A 214 15.53 7.47 -3.79
N GLY A 215 15.84 6.24 -4.21
CA GLY A 215 17.18 5.82 -4.64
C GLY A 215 18.25 5.80 -3.55
N ASP A 216 17.95 6.37 -2.38
CA ASP A 216 18.87 6.56 -1.26
C ASP A 216 19.02 5.32 -0.37
N LYS A 217 18.18 4.28 -0.56
CA LYS A 217 18.14 3.08 0.31
C LYS A 217 18.12 1.77 -0.48
N PRO A 218 19.19 1.45 -1.23
CA PRO A 218 19.26 0.22 -2.04
C PRO A 218 19.16 -1.06 -1.20
N GLY A 219 19.60 -1.03 0.07
CA GLY A 219 19.46 -2.18 0.98
C GLY A 219 18.01 -2.49 1.32
N LEU A 220 17.18 -1.45 1.56
CA LEU A 220 15.75 -1.63 1.85
C LEU A 220 15.00 -2.18 0.63
N GLU A 221 15.29 -1.65 -0.56
CA GLU A 221 14.72 -2.16 -1.81
C GLU A 221 14.97 -3.67 -1.96
N ALA A 222 16.22 -4.10 -1.81
CA ALA A 222 16.59 -5.49 -1.97
C ALA A 222 15.94 -6.42 -0.93
N MET A 223 15.76 -5.96 0.31
CA MET A 223 15.04 -6.71 1.33
C MET A 223 13.55 -6.86 1.01
N LEU A 224 12.88 -5.78 0.60
CA LEU A 224 11.47 -5.82 0.23
C LEU A 224 11.25 -6.75 -0.98
N GLN A 225 12.16 -6.72 -1.95
CA GLN A 225 12.18 -7.69 -3.05
C GLN A 225 12.35 -9.12 -2.51
N LYS A 226 13.27 -9.36 -1.58
CA LYS A 226 13.48 -10.69 -0.98
C LYS A 226 12.24 -11.19 -0.23
N VAL A 227 11.53 -10.33 0.49
CA VAL A 227 10.26 -10.68 1.15
C VAL A 227 9.22 -11.14 0.14
N LEU A 228 9.04 -10.41 -0.96
CA LEU A 228 8.10 -10.78 -2.02
C LEU A 228 8.50 -12.09 -2.73
N GLN A 229 9.80 -12.32 -2.93
CA GLN A 229 10.31 -13.57 -3.50
C GLN A 229 10.05 -14.77 -2.60
N LEU A 230 10.32 -14.66 -1.29
CA LEU A 230 10.06 -15.72 -0.33
C LEU A 230 8.56 -16.02 -0.22
N TYR A 231 7.72 -14.98 -0.19
CA TYR A 231 6.27 -15.11 -0.27
C TYR A 231 5.84 -15.88 -1.54
N ALA A 232 6.33 -15.47 -2.71
CA ALA A 232 5.98 -16.11 -3.98
C ALA A 232 6.44 -17.58 -4.04
N SER A 233 7.67 -17.86 -3.62
CA SER A 233 8.22 -19.21 -3.51
C SER A 233 7.33 -20.09 -2.63
N ARG A 234 6.94 -19.58 -1.45
CA ARG A 234 6.08 -20.29 -0.50
C ARG A 234 4.70 -20.58 -1.09
N VAL A 235 4.02 -19.56 -1.62
CA VAL A 235 2.66 -19.71 -2.16
C VAL A 235 2.64 -20.63 -3.38
N LEU A 236 3.59 -20.49 -4.30
CA LEU A 236 3.70 -21.38 -5.47
C LEU A 236 4.06 -22.81 -5.05
N SER A 237 4.91 -23.01 -4.05
CA SER A 237 5.32 -24.34 -3.59
C SER A 237 4.21 -25.15 -2.92
N LYS A 238 3.11 -24.52 -2.48
CA LYS A 238 1.98 -25.23 -1.86
C LYS A 238 1.36 -26.30 -2.75
N ARG A 239 1.40 -26.10 -4.06
CA ARG A 239 0.80 -27.05 -5.02
C ARG A 239 1.84 -27.54 -6.01
N SER A 240 1.99 -28.86 -6.02
CA SER A 240 2.78 -29.58 -7.01
C SER A 240 1.90 -29.92 -8.23
N TYR A 241 2.46 -29.72 -9.43
CA TYR A 241 1.93 -30.23 -10.70
C TYR A 241 2.89 -31.21 -11.36
N ALA A 242 4.01 -31.55 -10.72
CA ALA A 242 5.02 -32.46 -11.24
C ALA A 242 4.49 -33.88 -11.51
N LYS A 243 3.31 -34.26 -10.99
CA LYS A 243 2.70 -35.56 -11.22
C LYS A 243 1.36 -35.43 -11.95
N LYS A 244 1.21 -36.17 -13.05
CA LYS A 244 -0.07 -36.36 -13.75
C LYS A 244 -0.40 -37.85 -13.73
N GLY A 245 -1.20 -38.29 -12.75
CA GLY A 245 -1.41 -39.71 -12.50
C GLY A 245 -0.12 -40.38 -12.01
N ASN A 246 0.32 -41.43 -12.71
CA ASN A 246 1.59 -42.12 -12.42
C ASN A 246 2.81 -41.51 -13.13
N GLU A 247 2.62 -40.55 -14.04
CA GLU A 247 3.71 -39.95 -14.81
C GLU A 247 4.26 -38.71 -14.11
N VAL A 248 5.59 -38.63 -14.03
CA VAL A 248 6.32 -37.45 -13.54
C VAL A 248 6.65 -36.56 -14.72
N LEU A 249 6.08 -35.36 -14.73
CA LEU A 249 6.38 -34.32 -15.71
C LEU A 249 7.72 -33.67 -15.36
N LYS A 250 8.81 -34.13 -15.99
CA LYS A 250 10.19 -33.69 -15.72
C LYS A 250 10.34 -32.17 -15.74
N ALA A 251 9.82 -31.49 -16.76
CA ALA A 251 9.90 -30.03 -16.88
C ALA A 251 9.20 -29.29 -15.73
N GLU A 252 8.05 -29.79 -15.26
CA GLU A 252 7.34 -29.18 -14.13
C GLU A 252 8.03 -29.49 -12.80
N GLN A 253 8.60 -30.70 -12.64
CA GLN A 253 9.43 -31.03 -11.48
C GLN A 253 10.65 -30.11 -11.37
N PHE A 254 11.27 -29.80 -12.50
CA PHE A 254 12.38 -28.87 -12.57
C PHE A 254 11.95 -27.44 -12.21
N LEU A 255 10.84 -26.96 -12.76
CA LEU A 255 10.26 -25.68 -12.36
C LEU A 255 9.97 -25.63 -10.85
N GLU A 256 9.40 -26.68 -10.26
CA GLU A 256 9.18 -26.77 -8.81
C GLU A 256 10.49 -26.75 -8.01
N THR A 257 11.56 -27.34 -8.55
CA THR A 257 12.88 -27.32 -7.94
C THR A 257 13.44 -25.90 -7.92
N ILE A 258 13.29 -25.14 -9.01
CA ILE A 258 13.70 -23.73 -9.08
C ILE A 258 12.87 -22.88 -8.12
N ILE A 259 11.54 -23.06 -8.11
CA ILE A 259 10.62 -22.28 -7.25
C ILE A 259 11.00 -22.43 -5.78
N LYS A 260 11.39 -23.63 -5.34
CA LYS A 260 11.77 -23.93 -3.95
C LYS A 260 13.20 -23.53 -3.61
N ALA A 261 14.03 -23.24 -4.61
CA ALA A 261 15.43 -22.92 -4.40
C ALA A 261 15.63 -21.42 -4.12
N PRO A 262 16.63 -21.06 -3.31
CA PRO A 262 17.05 -19.67 -3.17
C PRO A 262 17.46 -19.06 -4.52
N GLU A 263 17.21 -17.76 -4.70
CA GLU A 263 17.54 -17.05 -5.95
C GLU A 263 19.03 -17.16 -6.31
N GLU A 264 19.90 -17.18 -5.30
CA GLU A 264 21.35 -17.20 -5.42
C GLU A 264 21.85 -18.44 -6.20
N VAL A 265 21.09 -19.54 -6.15
CA VAL A 265 21.42 -20.79 -6.83
C VAL A 265 20.68 -20.99 -8.16
N TRP A 266 19.78 -20.08 -8.56
CA TRP A 266 19.00 -20.22 -9.79
C TRP A 266 19.89 -20.36 -11.02
N ASN A 267 20.94 -19.55 -11.15
CA ASN A 267 21.85 -19.62 -12.29
C ASN A 267 22.45 -21.01 -12.46
N LYS A 268 22.89 -21.61 -11.34
CA LYS A 268 23.45 -22.95 -11.33
C LYS A 268 22.40 -24.00 -11.69
N LEU A 269 21.21 -23.93 -11.09
CA LEU A 269 20.11 -24.87 -11.37
C LEU A 269 19.65 -24.81 -12.82
N LEU A 270 19.56 -23.60 -13.38
CA LEU A 270 19.18 -23.37 -14.77
C LEU A 270 20.23 -23.93 -15.73
N LEU A 271 21.52 -23.69 -15.46
CA LEU A 271 22.61 -24.27 -16.24
C LEU A 271 22.59 -25.80 -16.18
N ASP A 272 22.57 -26.38 -14.98
CA ASP A 272 22.66 -27.84 -14.79
C ASP A 272 21.40 -28.57 -15.30
N GLY A 273 20.23 -27.92 -15.27
CA GLY A 273 18.95 -28.54 -15.64
C GLY A 273 18.54 -28.36 -17.10
N MET A 274 19.04 -27.32 -17.79
CA MET A 274 18.76 -27.12 -19.22
C MET A 274 19.72 -27.92 -20.12
N THR A 275 19.26 -28.30 -21.31
CA THR A 275 20.07 -29.03 -22.31
C THR A 275 21.38 -28.33 -22.67
N LEU A 276 21.43 -27.00 -22.58
CA LEU A 276 22.64 -26.19 -22.81
C LEU A 276 23.78 -26.48 -21.81
N GLY A 277 23.47 -26.91 -20.59
CA GLY A 277 24.46 -27.27 -19.57
C GLY A 277 24.50 -28.77 -19.23
N LYS A 278 24.07 -29.63 -20.16
CA LYS A 278 23.98 -31.11 -20.04
C LYS A 278 22.77 -31.64 -19.25
N GLY A 279 21.75 -30.80 -19.02
CA GLY A 279 20.49 -31.24 -18.44
C GLY A 279 19.54 -31.90 -19.43
N ASP A 280 18.39 -32.36 -18.93
CA ASP A 280 17.39 -33.12 -19.67
C ASP A 280 16.31 -32.24 -20.35
N ILE A 281 16.20 -30.95 -19.98
CA ILE A 281 15.03 -30.12 -20.28
C ILE A 281 15.39 -29.04 -21.28
N SER A 282 14.62 -28.92 -22.36
CA SER A 282 14.84 -27.84 -23.32
C SER A 282 14.35 -26.49 -22.77
N PRO A 283 14.93 -25.35 -23.19
CA PRO A 283 14.41 -24.03 -22.84
C PRO A 283 12.92 -23.86 -23.20
N GLU A 284 12.48 -24.37 -24.34
CA GLU A 284 11.09 -24.31 -24.81
C GLU A 284 10.13 -25.10 -23.93
N GLU A 285 10.57 -26.25 -23.43
CA GLU A 285 9.81 -27.05 -22.44
C GLU A 285 9.65 -26.28 -21.13
N LEU A 286 10.72 -25.63 -20.65
CA LEU A 286 10.70 -24.79 -19.46
C LEU A 286 9.74 -23.60 -19.63
N TYR A 287 9.84 -22.86 -20.75
CA TYR A 287 8.95 -21.72 -21.02
C TYR A 287 7.49 -22.16 -21.12
N THR A 288 7.23 -23.33 -21.70
CA THR A 288 5.88 -23.88 -21.81
C THR A 288 5.29 -24.18 -20.42
N VAL A 289 6.06 -24.74 -19.49
CA VAL A 289 5.55 -25.01 -18.12
C VAL A 289 5.40 -23.72 -17.32
N ILE A 290 6.31 -22.76 -17.46
CA ILE A 290 6.19 -21.43 -16.83
C ILE A 290 4.91 -20.73 -17.30
N LYS A 291 4.66 -20.68 -18.61
CA LYS A 291 3.43 -20.09 -19.17
C LYS A 291 2.17 -20.75 -18.63
N LYS A 292 2.13 -22.09 -18.59
CA LYS A 292 1.01 -22.82 -17.97
C LYS A 292 0.84 -22.49 -16.49
N ARG A 293 1.94 -22.30 -15.74
CA ARG A 293 1.90 -21.89 -14.33
C ARG A 293 1.33 -20.48 -14.17
N MET A 294 1.70 -19.55 -15.05
CA MET A 294 1.17 -18.19 -15.08
C MET A 294 -0.33 -18.19 -15.38
N GLU A 295 -0.79 -18.88 -16.43
CA GLU A 295 -2.22 -18.99 -16.79
C GLU A 295 -3.05 -19.53 -15.62
N ARG A 296 -2.56 -20.59 -14.95
CA ARG A 296 -3.20 -21.16 -13.76
C ARG A 296 -3.23 -20.20 -12.57
N THR A 297 -2.23 -19.33 -12.45
CA THR A 297 -2.20 -18.31 -11.39
C THR A 297 -3.25 -17.25 -11.70
N LEU A 298 -3.31 -16.77 -12.94
CA LEU A 298 -4.29 -15.78 -13.39
C LEU A 298 -5.74 -16.21 -13.14
N ILE A 299 -6.06 -17.49 -13.37
CA ILE A 299 -7.43 -18.02 -13.17
C ILE A 299 -7.80 -18.16 -11.69
N ARG A 300 -6.81 -18.28 -10.79
CA ARG A 300 -7.05 -18.60 -9.37
C ARG A 300 -6.95 -17.44 -8.42
N THR A 301 -6.32 -16.35 -8.85
CA THR A 301 -6.20 -15.12 -8.07
C THR A 301 -7.17 -14.08 -8.60
N GLU A 302 -7.58 -13.15 -7.75
CA GLU A 302 -8.40 -12.02 -8.16
C GLU A 302 -7.64 -11.14 -9.16
N GLY A 303 -8.33 -10.70 -10.22
CA GLY A 303 -7.74 -9.87 -11.26
C GLY A 303 -7.27 -8.53 -10.72
N GLY A 304 -6.00 -8.19 -10.94
CA GLY A 304 -5.42 -6.93 -10.47
C GLY A 304 -4.99 -6.92 -9.00
N SER A 305 -5.12 -8.05 -8.29
CA SER A 305 -4.61 -8.20 -6.93
C SER A 305 -3.07 -8.12 -6.86
N TYR A 306 -2.54 -7.72 -5.71
CA TYR A 306 -1.10 -7.73 -5.49
C TYR A 306 -0.57 -9.15 -5.45
N GLN A 307 -1.32 -10.11 -4.90
CA GLN A 307 -0.93 -11.52 -4.96
C GLN A 307 -0.75 -11.99 -6.40
N GLN A 308 -1.71 -11.72 -7.29
CA GLN A 308 -1.59 -12.10 -8.70
C GLN A 308 -0.31 -11.52 -9.31
N ARG A 309 -0.08 -10.21 -9.09
CA ARG A 309 1.07 -9.51 -9.65
C ARG A 309 2.40 -10.09 -9.18
N VAL A 310 2.57 -10.27 -7.88
CA VAL A 310 3.81 -10.76 -7.26
C VAL A 310 4.14 -12.17 -7.76
N LEU A 311 3.15 -13.07 -7.81
CA LEU A 311 3.36 -14.45 -8.29
C LEU A 311 3.73 -14.49 -9.77
N ILE A 312 3.11 -13.65 -10.59
CA ILE A 312 3.40 -13.55 -12.03
C ILE A 312 4.78 -12.93 -12.28
N GLU A 313 5.15 -11.87 -11.57
CA GLU A 313 6.46 -11.23 -11.66
C GLU A 313 7.57 -12.21 -11.24
N TYR A 314 7.36 -13.00 -10.19
CA TYR A 314 8.31 -14.05 -9.78
C TYR A 314 8.55 -15.10 -10.88
N LEU A 315 7.47 -15.61 -11.50
CA LEU A 315 7.58 -16.59 -12.60
C LEU A 315 8.26 -16.00 -13.84
N LYS A 316 7.96 -14.73 -14.17
CA LYS A 316 8.65 -13.99 -15.23
C LYS A 316 10.12 -13.76 -14.92
N GLY A 317 10.48 -13.57 -13.65
CA GLY A 317 11.87 -13.49 -13.21
C GLY A 317 12.65 -14.76 -13.55
N ILE A 318 12.07 -15.94 -13.29
CA ILE A 318 12.65 -17.23 -13.66
C ILE A 318 12.81 -17.33 -15.19
N GLU A 319 11.75 -16.98 -15.94
CA GLU A 319 11.77 -16.99 -17.42
C GLU A 319 12.85 -16.06 -17.98
N SER A 320 12.96 -14.82 -17.48
CA SER A 320 13.97 -13.85 -17.89
C SER A 320 15.39 -14.35 -17.63
N ARG A 321 15.64 -14.92 -16.44
CA ARG A 321 16.95 -15.47 -16.06
C ARG A 321 17.35 -16.64 -16.96
N ALA A 322 16.40 -17.54 -17.26
CA ALA A 322 16.61 -18.63 -18.21
C ALA A 322 16.93 -18.08 -19.62
N GLY A 323 16.20 -17.07 -20.08
CA GLY A 323 16.45 -16.41 -21.37
C GLY A 323 17.79 -15.68 -21.46
N GLU A 324 18.29 -15.09 -20.37
CA GLU A 324 19.64 -14.53 -20.30
C GLU A 324 20.71 -15.60 -20.46
N ILE A 325 20.59 -16.72 -19.74
CA ILE A 325 21.53 -17.85 -19.84
C ILE A 325 21.56 -18.42 -21.25
N VAL A 326 20.39 -18.62 -21.85
CA VAL A 326 20.26 -19.12 -23.23
C VAL A 326 20.97 -18.19 -24.21
N ARG A 327 20.75 -16.87 -24.11
CA ARG A 327 21.41 -15.87 -24.95
C ARG A 327 22.93 -15.92 -24.80
N VAL A 328 23.44 -15.89 -23.56
CA VAL A 328 24.88 -15.89 -23.28
C VAL A 328 25.58 -17.15 -23.82
N LEU A 329 24.91 -18.31 -23.79
CA LEU A 329 25.48 -19.58 -24.26
C LEU A 329 25.34 -19.79 -25.78
N GLN A 330 24.36 -19.15 -26.42
CA GLN A 330 24.14 -19.27 -27.86
C GLN A 330 24.91 -18.22 -28.69
N GLY A 331 25.41 -17.15 -28.04
CA GLY A 331 26.19 -16.08 -28.69
C GLY A 331 25.34 -14.88 -29.04
#